data_AF-A0A2X1LC71-F1
#
_entry.id   AF-A0A2X1LC71-F1
#
_cell.length_a   1.000
_cell.length_b   1.000
_cell.length_c   1.000
_cell.angle_alpha   90.00
_cell.angle_beta   90.00
_cell.angle_gamma   90.00
#
_symmetry.space_group_name_H-M   'P 1'
#
loop_
_entity.id
_entity.type
_entity.pdbx_description
1 polymer ?
#
loop_
_entity_poly.entity_id
_entity_poly.type
_entity_poly.pdbx_seq_one_letter_code
_entity_poly.pdbx_strand_id
1 'polypeptide(L)' 'MKGSVLMFCSLLLPFNASAGRITMSNPDQSTMENGRTLCVYSNSIYTFTYITKSKHCPYSKSFDTADSE' A
#
# COMPACT_ATOMS: atom_id res chain seq x y z
N MET A 1 -49.73 12.13 -9.29
CA MET A 1 -48.50 12.41 -8.52
C MET A 1 -48.21 11.23 -7.60
N LYS A 2 -47.48 10.20 -8.07
CA LYS A 2 -47.25 9.00 -7.24
C LYS A 2 -46.16 8.06 -7.80
N GLY A 3 -45.23 8.59 -8.61
CA GLY A 3 -44.23 7.77 -9.32
C GLY A 3 -42.77 8.15 -9.07
N SER A 4 -42.49 9.24 -8.36
CA SER A 4 -41.13 9.82 -8.32
C SER A 4 -40.34 9.52 -7.04
N VAL A 5 -40.88 8.75 -6.10
CA VAL A 5 -40.26 8.53 -4.77
C VAL A 5 -39.38 7.26 -4.73
N LEU A 6 -39.32 6.47 -5.80
CA LEU A 6 -38.51 5.23 -5.82
C LEU A 6 -37.11 5.39 -6.41
N MET A 7 -36.72 6.58 -6.88
CA MET A 7 -35.46 6.77 -7.61
C MET A 7 -34.26 7.20 -6.75
N PHE A 8 -34.43 7.46 -5.45
CA PHE A 8 -33.37 8.03 -4.59
C PHE A 8 -32.77 7.08 -3.55
N CYS A 9 -33.21 5.82 -3.45
CA CYS A 9 -32.72 4.90 -2.41
C CYS A 9 -31.49 4.06 -2.78
N SER A 10 -30.98 4.12 -4.02
CA SER A 10 -29.97 3.16 -4.49
C SER A 10 -28.51 3.64 -4.44
N LEU A 11 -28.21 4.81 -3.88
CA LEU A 11 -26.90 5.44 -4.04
C LEU A 11 -26.12 5.69 -2.75
N LEU A 12 -26.24 4.79 -1.77
CA LEU A 12 -25.38 4.79 -0.58
C LEU A 12 -24.72 3.41 -0.43
N LEU A 13 -23.91 3.03 -1.42
CA LEU A 13 -22.93 1.96 -1.22
C LEU A 13 -21.81 2.53 -0.35
N PRO A 14 -21.55 1.97 0.85
CA PRO A 14 -20.39 2.38 1.63
C PRO A 14 -19.14 1.98 0.84
N PHE A 15 -18.32 2.96 0.46
CA PHE A 15 -16.96 2.72 0.03
C PHE A 15 -16.22 2.11 1.22
N ASN A 16 -16.15 0.78 1.26
CA ASN A 16 -15.25 0.07 2.17
C ASN A 16 -13.83 0.36 1.69
N ALA A 17 -13.24 1.43 2.21
CA ALA A 17 -11.80 1.63 2.13
C ALA A 17 -11.17 0.57 3.04
N SER A 18 -10.86 -0.61 2.50
CA SER A 18 -10.10 -1.62 3.21
C SER A 18 -8.68 -1.08 3.45
N ALA A 19 -8.39 -0.72 4.70
CA ALA A 19 -7.06 -0.29 5.15
C ALA A 19 -6.06 -1.47 5.25
N GLY A 20 -6.15 -2.44 4.33
CA GLY A 20 -5.34 -3.65 4.30
C GLY A 20 -4.06 -3.51 3.48
N ARG A 21 -3.95 -2.46 2.65
CA ARG A 21 -2.77 -2.21 1.81
C ARG A 21 -2.29 -0.78 1.95
N ILE A 22 -0.98 -0.63 2.10
CA ILE A 22 -0.30 0.66 2.16
C ILE A 22 0.70 0.76 1.03
N THR A 23 0.63 1.86 0.27
CA THR A 23 1.64 2.19 -0.73
C THR A 23 2.64 3.16 -0.10
N MET A 24 3.90 2.74 -0.07
CA MET A 24 5.01 3.55 0.45
C MET A 24 5.94 3.94 -0.69
N SER A 25 6.55 5.11 -0.55
CA SER A 25 7.50 5.65 -1.52
C SER A 25 8.79 6.08 -0.82
N ASN A 26 9.83 6.37 -1.60
CA ASN A 26 11.14 6.80 -1.08
C ASN A 26 11.78 5.77 -0.11
N PRO A 27 12.05 4.54 -0.57
CA PRO A 27 12.76 3.57 0.27
C PRO A 27 14.19 4.01 0.58
N ASP A 28 14.65 3.69 1.78
CA ASP A 28 16.07 3.70 2.10
C ASP A 28 16.76 2.51 1.43
N GLN A 29 17.89 2.77 0.77
CA GLN A 29 18.59 1.78 -0.03
C GLN A 29 19.94 1.46 0.59
N SER A 30 20.18 0.18 0.83
CA SER A 30 21.47 -0.35 1.28
C SER A 30 21.93 -1.50 0.39
N THR A 31 23.19 -1.46 -0.04
CA THR A 31 23.80 -2.56 -0.81
C THR A 31 24.27 -3.65 0.13
N MET A 32 23.81 -4.88 -0.08
CA MET A 32 24.24 -6.05 0.69
C MET A 32 25.46 -6.71 0.03
N GLU A 33 26.29 -7.36 0.85
CA GLU A 33 27.55 -7.98 0.44
C GLU A 33 27.38 -9.08 -0.64
N ASN A 34 26.19 -9.69 -0.71
CA ASN A 34 25.85 -10.73 -1.69
C ASN A 34 25.38 -10.20 -3.07
N GLY A 35 25.57 -8.91 -3.34
CA GLY A 35 25.14 -8.27 -4.58
C GLY A 35 23.62 -8.03 -4.66
N ARG A 36 22.89 -8.21 -3.55
CA ARG A 36 21.48 -7.81 -3.43
C ARG A 36 21.38 -6.41 -2.85
N THR A 37 20.23 -5.80 -3.04
CA THR A 37 19.90 -4.49 -2.51
C THR A 37 18.77 -4.64 -1.50
N LEU A 38 19.00 -4.13 -0.30
CA LEU A 38 17.99 -3.98 0.73
C LEU A 38 17.28 -2.64 0.55
N CYS A 39 15.95 -2.70 0.50
CA CYS A 39 15.07 -1.56 0.38
C CYS A 39 14.18 -1.49 1.62
N VAL A 40 14.31 -0.44 2.41
CA VAL A 40 13.51 -0.24 3.63
C VAL A 40 12.48 0.85 3.37
N TYR A 41 11.21 0.49 3.43
CA TYR A 41 10.09 1.42 3.34
C TYR A 41 9.57 1.66 4.74
N SER A 42 9.73 2.88 5.25
CA SER A 42 9.33 3.21 6.61
C SER A 42 8.43 4.45 6.63
N ASN A 43 7.47 4.44 7.53
CA ASN A 43 6.62 5.57 7.90
C ASN A 43 6.44 5.53 9.42
N SER A 44 5.75 6.51 10.00
CA SER A 44 5.55 6.65 11.45
C SER A 44 4.90 5.45 12.16
N ILE A 45 4.32 4.51 11.40
CA ILE A 45 3.52 3.39 11.92
C ILE A 45 4.03 2.03 11.42
N TYR A 46 4.62 1.95 10.23
CA TYR A 46 4.99 0.69 9.59
C TYR A 46 6.41 0.75 9.03
N THR A 47 7.12 -0.37 9.09
CA THR A 47 8.43 -0.54 8.47
C THR A 47 8.47 -1.88 7.73
N PHE A 48 8.64 -1.82 6.41
CA PHE A 48 8.72 -2.98 5.54
C PHE A 48 10.11 -3.09 4.91
N THR A 49 10.67 -4.28 4.94
CA THR A 49 11.93 -4.60 4.27
C THR A 49 11.69 -5.38 2.99
N TYR A 50 12.33 -4.98 1.91
CA TYR A 50 12.27 -5.66 0.63
C TYR A 50 13.67 -5.88 0.07
N ILE A 51 14.02 -7.15 -0.14
CA ILE A 51 15.31 -7.53 -0.72
C ILE A 51 15.11 -7.81 -2.21
N THR A 52 15.87 -7.12 -3.06
CA THR A 52 15.86 -7.32 -4.50
C THR A 52 17.26 -7.61 -5.03
N LYS A 53 17.35 -8.32 -6.15
CA LYS A 53 18.61 -8.47 -6.91
C LYS A 53 18.88 -7.28 -7.82
N SER A 54 17.90 -6.38 -7.97
CA SER A 54 18.06 -5.16 -8.75
C SER A 54 19.02 -4.21 -8.06
N LYS A 55 19.79 -3.45 -8.85
CA LYS A 55 20.65 -2.36 -8.33
C LYS A 55 19.85 -1.23 -7.66
N HIS A 56 18.59 -1.05 -8.07
CA HIS A 56 17.73 0.03 -7.59
C HIS A 56 16.46 -0.51 -6.93
N CYS A 57 16.07 0.13 -5.82
CA CYS A 57 14.80 -0.11 -5.16
C CYS A 57 13.66 0.51 -5.98
N PRO A 58 12.49 -0.14 -6.07
CA PRO A 58 11.33 0.49 -6.70
C PRO A 58 10.95 1.74 -5.93
N TYR A 59 10.76 2.87 -6.62
CA TYR A 59 10.47 4.14 -5.96
C TYR A 59 9.23 4.07 -5.07
N SER A 60 8.20 3.36 -5.52
CA SER A 60 6.95 3.13 -4.78
C SER A 60 6.59 1.65 -4.79
N LYS A 61 6.12 1.14 -3.65
CA LYS A 61 5.70 -0.25 -3.49
C LYS A 61 4.55 -0.35 -2.51
N SER A 62 3.57 -1.20 -2.84
CA SER A 62 2.47 -1.53 -1.95
C SER A 62 2.79 -2.76 -1.12
N PHE A 63 2.45 -2.68 0.16
CA PHE A 63 2.56 -3.74 1.16
C PHE A 63 1.19 -4.00 1.75
N ASP A 64 0.92 -5.25 2.12
CA ASP A 64 -0.24 -5.55 2.96
C ASP A 64 0.12 -5.19 4.40
N THR A 65 -0.75 -4.43 5.08
CA THR A 65 -0.52 -4.00 6.46
C THR A 65 -0.56 -5.17 7.44
N ALA A 66 -1.28 -6.23 7.09
CA ALA A 66 -1.30 -7.49 7.84
C ALA A 66 0.07 -8.22 7.87
N ASP A 67 1.04 -7.83 7.04
CA ASP A 67 2.39 -8.42 7.03
C ASP A 67 3.33 -7.72 8.05
N SER A 68 2.87 -6.66 8.72
CA SER A 68 3.63 -5.91 9.75
C SER A 68 3.33 -6.36 11.19
N GLU A 69 2.47 -7.35 11.40
CA GLU A 69 1.99 -7.83 12.71
C GLU A 69 2.50 -9.23 13.08
#